data_AF-A0AAV0WC59-F1
#
_entry.id   AF-A0AAV0WC59-F1
#
_cell.length_a   1.000
_cell.length_b   1.000
_cell.length_c   1.000
_cell.angle_alpha   90.00
_cell.angle_beta   90.00
_cell.angle_gamma   90.00
#
_symmetry.space_group_name_H-M   'P 1'
#
loop_
_entity.id
_entity.type
_entity.pdbx_description
1 polymer ?
#
loop_
_entity_poly.entity_id
_entity_poly.type
_entity_poly.pdbx_seq_one_letter_code
_entity_poly.pdbx_strand_id
1 'polypeptide(L)'
;MFFKHMIEINDEVVDKKYLDIFYNYDNKCNLRMAPKLTYFHIHPGPFDKMKVRLAAQVFSASVAAGMSTALNCGLLPVDAQSTIYFINNMDKLFDIFNSTDIPNGKIYNQPFTNTAPQTDHLSKITEMFKT
;
A
#
# COMPACT_ATOMS: atom_id res chain seq x y z
N MET A 1 0.29 -8.71 10.58
CA MET A 1 -0.75 -9.53 9.94
C MET A 1 -0.39 -9.79 8.48
N PHE A 2 -0.40 -8.79 7.59
CA PHE A 2 -0.04 -8.91 6.15
C PHE A 2 1.29 -9.64 5.83
N PHE A 3 2.37 -9.37 6.57
CA PHE A 3 3.67 -10.02 6.35
C PHE A 3 3.75 -11.49 6.76
N LYS A 4 2.71 -12.01 7.42
CA LYS A 4 2.71 -13.33 8.04
C LYS A 4 1.51 -14.18 7.61
N HIS A 5 0.42 -13.54 7.17
CA HIS A 5 -0.84 -14.16 6.80
C HIS A 5 -1.37 -13.51 5.53
N MET A 6 -2.03 -14.32 4.71
CA MET A 6 -2.88 -13.83 3.62
C MET A 6 -4.13 -13.19 4.21
N ILE A 7 -4.65 -12.18 3.53
CA ILE A 7 -5.90 -11.51 3.91
C ILE A 7 -6.90 -11.76 2.79
N GLU A 8 -8.08 -12.25 3.13
CA GLU A 8 -9.16 -12.49 2.19
C GLU A 8 -10.17 -11.34 2.28
N ILE A 9 -10.49 -10.73 1.14
CA ILE A 9 -11.40 -9.58 1.02
C ILE A 9 -12.32 -9.86 -0.17
N ASN A 10 -13.61 -10.09 0.07
CA ASN A 10 -14.59 -10.37 -0.98
C ASN A 10 -14.13 -11.48 -1.95
N ASP A 11 -13.68 -12.61 -1.42
CA ASP A 11 -13.13 -13.76 -2.16
C ASP A 11 -11.81 -13.47 -2.92
N GLU A 12 -11.26 -12.26 -2.84
CA GLU A 12 -9.94 -11.92 -3.37
C GLU A 12 -8.86 -12.09 -2.29
N VAL A 13 -7.72 -12.66 -2.68
CA VAL A 13 -6.60 -12.89 -1.77
C VAL A 13 -5.58 -11.77 -1.89
N VAL A 14 -5.34 -11.06 -0.79
CA VAL A 14 -4.24 -10.12 -0.61
C VAL A 14 -3.04 -10.85 -0.02
N ASP A 15 -1.92 -10.83 -0.74
CA ASP A 15 -0.76 -11.65 -0.41
C ASP A 15 0.55 -10.87 -0.59
N LYS A 16 1.38 -10.91 0.44
CA LYS A 16 2.70 -10.27 0.47
C LYS A 16 3.64 -10.83 -0.62
N LYS A 17 3.40 -12.03 -1.15
CA LYS A 17 4.19 -12.59 -2.26
C LYS A 17 4.25 -11.68 -3.49
N TYR A 18 3.19 -10.93 -3.81
CA TYR A 18 3.18 -10.06 -4.97
C TYR A 18 4.10 -8.85 -4.77
N LEU A 19 4.24 -8.39 -3.52
CA LEU A 19 5.21 -7.37 -3.15
C LEU A 19 6.65 -7.90 -3.24
N ASP A 20 6.89 -9.16 -2.84
CA ASP A 20 8.19 -9.82 -3.00
C ASP A 20 8.59 -9.91 -4.50
N ILE A 21 7.68 -10.35 -5.36
CA ILE A 21 7.92 -10.45 -6.83
C ILE A 21 8.23 -9.06 -7.40
N PHE A 22 7.41 -8.06 -7.08
CA PHE A 22 7.62 -6.69 -7.54
C PHE A 22 8.98 -6.15 -7.09
N TYR A 23 9.32 -6.29 -5.82
CA TYR A 23 10.61 -5.83 -5.29
C TYR A 23 11.79 -6.52 -5.97
N ASN A 24 11.73 -7.84 -6.18
CA ASN A 24 12.80 -8.60 -6.80
C ASN A 24 13.05 -8.22 -8.27
N TYR A 25 12.01 -7.77 -8.97
CA TYR A 25 12.13 -7.18 -10.30
C TYR A 25 12.68 -5.75 -10.21
N ASP A 26 11.99 -4.87 -9.49
CA ASP A 26 12.27 -3.43 -9.43
C ASP A 26 13.68 -3.14 -8.90
N ASN A 27 14.15 -3.91 -7.91
CA ASN A 27 15.48 -3.72 -7.31
C ASN A 27 16.64 -4.04 -8.27
N LYS A 28 16.38 -4.67 -9.42
CA LYS A 28 17.37 -4.93 -10.47
C LYS A 28 17.35 -3.87 -11.58
N CYS A 29 16.33 -3.01 -11.61
CA CYS A 29 16.21 -1.96 -12.61
C CYS A 29 17.15 -0.78 -12.27
N ASN A 30 17.81 -0.24 -13.29
CA ASN A 30 18.62 0.98 -13.14
C ASN A 30 17.74 2.18 -12.71
N LEU A 31 16.54 2.26 -13.28
CA LEU A 31 15.52 3.22 -12.89
C LEU A 31 14.36 2.48 -12.22
N ARG A 32 14.23 2.67 -10.91
CA ARG A 32 13.27 1.96 -10.08
C ARG A 32 11.94 2.71 -10.02
N MET A 33 10.84 1.97 -10.11
CA MET A 33 9.47 2.45 -9.90
C MET A 33 9.21 2.75 -8.43
N ALA A 34 9.76 1.96 -7.51
CA ALA A 34 9.61 2.13 -6.07
C ALA A 34 10.97 2.24 -5.36
N PRO A 35 11.76 3.32 -5.60
CA PRO A 35 13.15 3.42 -5.16
C PRO A 35 13.32 3.44 -3.62
N LYS A 36 12.29 3.84 -2.88
CA LYS A 36 12.31 3.83 -1.40
C LYS A 36 12.16 2.42 -0.82
N LEU A 37 11.64 1.47 -1.59
CA LEU A 37 11.44 0.10 -1.15
C LEU A 37 12.79 -0.61 -1.11
N THR A 38 13.15 -1.11 0.06
CA THR A 38 14.43 -1.82 0.31
C THR A 38 14.18 -3.18 0.93
N TYR A 39 15.23 -3.99 1.04
CA TYR A 39 15.16 -5.30 1.67
C TYR A 39 14.47 -5.29 3.03
N PHE A 40 14.77 -4.30 3.89
CA PHE A 40 14.20 -4.19 5.24
C PHE A 40 12.69 -3.89 5.26
N HIS A 41 12.12 -3.41 4.17
CA HIS A 41 10.68 -3.24 4.02
C HIS A 41 9.99 -4.59 3.78
N ILE A 42 10.67 -5.48 3.06
CA ILE A 42 10.14 -6.76 2.60
C ILE A 42 10.39 -7.87 3.60
N HIS A 43 11.57 -7.85 4.24
CA HIS A 43 12.02 -8.80 5.24
C HIS A 43 12.47 -8.05 6.52
N PRO A 44 11.52 -7.45 7.27
CA PRO A 44 11.87 -6.67 8.44
C PRO A 44 12.40 -7.55 9.58
N GLY A 45 13.56 -7.18 10.14
CA GLY A 45 14.10 -7.75 11.36
C GLY A 45 13.31 -7.33 12.62
N PRO A 46 13.67 -7.83 13.82
CA PRO A 46 12.97 -7.51 15.07
C PRO A 46 12.84 -6.00 15.34
N PHE A 47 13.93 -5.25 15.18
CA PHE A 47 13.93 -3.80 15.39
C PHE A 47 13.24 -3.04 14.24
N ASP A 48 13.24 -3.60 13.03
CA ASP A 48 12.60 -2.98 11.87
C ASP A 48 11.07 -3.05 11.97
N LYS A 49 10.54 -4.11 12.58
CA LYS A 49 9.10 -4.25 12.84
C LYS A 49 8.52 -3.13 13.71
N MET A 50 9.36 -2.47 14.52
CA MET A 50 8.95 -1.32 15.34
C MET A 50 8.98 0.00 14.59
N LYS A 51 9.59 0.05 13.38
CA LYS A 51 9.73 1.28 12.60
C LYS A 51 8.50 1.50 11.72
N VAL A 52 7.56 2.32 12.21
CA VAL A 52 6.35 2.72 11.47
C VAL A 52 6.68 3.26 10.08
N ARG A 53 7.80 3.97 9.93
CA ARG A 53 8.28 4.47 8.63
C ARG A 53 8.39 3.38 7.56
N LEU A 54 8.92 2.21 7.91
CA LEU A 54 9.07 1.10 6.94
C LEU A 54 7.69 0.57 6.53
N ALA A 55 6.78 0.41 7.48
CA ALA A 55 5.41 -0.01 7.17
C ALA A 55 4.67 1.01 6.29
N ALA A 56 4.74 2.30 6.63
CA ALA A 56 4.11 3.38 5.85
C ALA A 56 4.66 3.46 4.42
N GLN A 57 5.97 3.21 4.23
CA GLN A 57 6.58 3.20 2.89
C GLN A 57 6.12 2.00 2.05
N VAL A 58 5.91 0.82 2.67
CA VAL A 58 5.32 -0.35 2.00
C VAL A 58 3.90 -0.04 1.53
N PHE A 59 3.08 0.53 2.41
CA PHE A 59 1.68 0.88 2.13
C PHE A 59 1.51 2.25 1.49
N SER A 60 2.42 2.65 0.58
CA SER A 60 2.39 3.97 -0.03
C SER A 60 1.74 3.97 -1.43
N ALA A 61 1.15 5.10 -1.81
CA ALA A 61 0.61 5.30 -3.16
C ALA A 61 1.65 5.07 -4.26
N SER A 62 2.93 5.41 -4.01
CA SER A 62 4.02 5.15 -4.96
C SER A 62 4.29 3.67 -5.19
N VAL A 63 4.20 2.84 -4.14
CA VAL A 63 4.36 1.38 -4.27
C VAL A 63 3.18 0.81 -5.04
N ALA A 64 1.95 1.23 -4.72
CA ALA A 64 0.77 0.82 -5.47
C ALA A 64 0.85 1.19 -6.96
N ALA A 65 1.28 2.41 -7.29
CA ALA A 65 1.45 2.86 -8.67
C ALA A 65 2.54 2.06 -9.42
N GLY A 66 3.68 1.79 -8.76
CA GLY A 66 4.75 0.98 -9.31
C GLY A 66 4.31 -0.45 -9.57
N MET A 67 3.61 -1.08 -8.62
CA MET A 67 3.05 -2.42 -8.81
C MET A 67 1.96 -2.45 -9.90
N SER A 68 1.11 -1.43 -9.99
CA SER A 68 0.11 -1.31 -11.06
C SER A 68 0.75 -1.19 -12.44
N THR A 69 1.85 -0.44 -12.55
CA THR A 69 2.63 -0.35 -13.78
C THR A 69 3.25 -1.71 -14.13
N ALA A 70 3.85 -2.39 -13.15
CA ALA A 70 4.42 -3.72 -13.34
C ALA A 70 3.35 -4.74 -13.80
N LEU A 71 2.15 -4.70 -13.22
CA LEU A 71 1.01 -5.51 -13.65
C LEU A 71 0.63 -5.23 -15.10
N ASN A 72 0.47 -3.97 -15.48
CA ASN A 72 0.10 -3.57 -16.84
C ASN A 72 1.17 -3.94 -17.88
N CYS A 73 2.43 -4.03 -17.46
CA CYS A 73 3.54 -4.51 -18.29
C CYS A 73 3.68 -6.05 -18.32
N GLY A 74 2.79 -6.80 -17.65
CA GLY A 74 2.84 -8.27 -17.59
C GLY A 74 3.92 -8.83 -16.67
N LEU A 75 4.48 -8.02 -15.77
CA LEU A 75 5.53 -8.41 -14.83
C LEU A 75 4.98 -8.94 -13.51
N LEU A 76 3.71 -8.65 -13.21
CA LEU A 76 2.95 -9.24 -12.10
C LEU A 76 1.74 -9.98 -12.67
N PRO A 77 1.31 -11.08 -12.01
CA PRO A 77 0.08 -11.78 -12.38
C PRO A 77 -1.15 -10.94 -12.02
N VAL A 78 -2.27 -11.17 -12.72
CA VAL A 78 -3.54 -10.44 -12.52
C VAL A 78 -4.01 -10.51 -11.06
N ASP A 79 -3.78 -11.64 -10.38
CA ASP A 79 -4.10 -11.82 -8.95
C ASP A 79 -3.42 -10.79 -8.02
N ALA A 80 -2.36 -10.10 -8.47
CA ALA A 80 -1.72 -9.04 -7.70
C ALA A 80 -2.61 -7.79 -7.56
N GLN A 81 -3.66 -7.66 -8.38
CA GLN A 81 -4.57 -6.50 -8.41
C GLN A 81 -5.19 -6.21 -7.04
N SER A 82 -5.65 -7.25 -6.33
CA SER A 82 -6.24 -7.14 -4.99
C SER A 82 -5.24 -6.52 -3.99
N THR A 83 -3.97 -6.96 -4.06
CA THR A 83 -2.89 -6.48 -3.18
C THR A 83 -2.52 -5.04 -3.50
N ILE A 84 -2.48 -4.66 -4.78
CA ILE A 84 -2.25 -3.29 -5.23
C ILE A 84 -3.36 -2.37 -4.69
N TYR A 85 -4.60 -2.80 -4.84
CA TYR A 85 -5.76 -2.06 -4.36
C TYR A 85 -5.72 -1.91 -2.83
N PHE A 86 -5.43 -2.99 -2.11
CA PHE A 86 -5.28 -2.96 -0.65
C PHE A 86 -4.20 -1.96 -0.21
N ILE A 87 -2.99 -2.01 -0.81
CA ILE A 87 -1.89 -1.08 -0.51
C ILE A 87 -2.33 0.37 -0.71
N ASN A 88 -2.99 0.68 -1.83
CA ASN A 88 -3.48 2.03 -2.12
C ASN A 88 -4.56 2.50 -1.15
N ASN A 89 -5.45 1.60 -0.73
CA ASN A 89 -6.51 1.93 0.24
C ASN A 89 -5.92 2.18 1.64
N MET A 90 -4.88 1.45 2.02
CA MET A 90 -4.15 1.67 3.27
C MET A 90 -3.36 3.00 3.27
N ASP A 91 -2.75 3.41 2.15
CA ASP A 91 -2.12 4.73 2.01
C ASP A 91 -3.12 5.85 2.35
N LYS A 92 -4.28 5.82 1.68
CA LYS A 92 -5.34 6.81 1.89
C LYS A 92 -5.90 6.80 3.31
N LEU A 93 -6.09 5.61 3.89
CA LEU A 93 -6.55 5.48 5.26
C LEU A 93 -5.57 6.09 6.25
N PHE A 94 -4.28 5.77 6.08
CA PHE A 94 -3.21 6.31 6.91
C PHE A 94 -3.12 7.83 6.77
N ASP A 95 -3.21 8.35 5.53
CA ASP A 95 -3.19 9.77 5.23
C ASP A 95 -4.35 10.54 5.92
N ILE A 96 -5.58 9.97 5.95
CA ILE A 96 -6.72 10.57 6.66
C ILE A 96 -6.42 10.72 8.16
N PHE A 97 -5.90 9.66 8.78
CA PHE A 97 -5.63 9.63 10.22
C PHE A 97 -4.32 10.33 10.62
N ASN A 98 -3.43 10.60 9.68
CA ASN A 98 -2.15 11.28 9.90
C ASN A 98 -2.07 12.56 9.04
N SER A 99 -3.17 13.31 9.02
CA SER A 99 -3.34 14.52 8.21
C SER A 99 -2.50 15.69 8.70
N THR A 100 -2.18 16.60 7.78
CA THR A 100 -1.41 17.82 8.02
C THR A 100 -1.93 18.94 7.12
N ASP A 101 -1.91 20.18 7.60
CA ASP A 101 -2.33 21.34 6.81
C ASP A 101 -1.18 21.81 5.89
N ILE A 102 -1.04 21.12 4.76
CA ILE A 102 -0.02 21.40 3.75
C ILE A 102 -0.71 21.88 2.45
N PRO A 103 -0.38 23.10 1.97
CA PRO A 103 -0.86 23.58 0.68
C PRO A 103 -0.49 22.62 -0.46
N ASN A 104 -1.46 22.31 -1.34
CA ASN A 104 -1.30 21.36 -2.45
C ASN A 104 -0.91 19.94 -2.02
N GLY A 105 -1.17 19.57 -0.77
CA GLY A 105 -1.01 18.20 -0.29
C GLY A 105 -2.02 17.22 -0.94
N LYS A 106 -1.81 15.92 -0.72
CA LYS A 106 -2.78 14.91 -1.15
C LYS A 106 -4.16 15.21 -0.54
N ILE A 107 -5.24 14.94 -1.29
CA ILE A 107 -6.63 15.15 -0.84
C ILE A 107 -6.88 14.45 0.51
N TYR A 108 -6.40 13.23 0.67
CA TYR A 108 -6.59 12.44 1.89
C TYR A 108 -5.69 12.86 3.06
N ASN A 109 -4.63 13.63 2.82
CA ASN A 109 -3.76 14.18 3.87
C ASN A 109 -4.27 15.51 4.45
N GLN A 110 -5.32 16.08 3.86
CA GLN A 110 -5.93 17.29 4.41
C GLN A 110 -6.59 16.97 5.76
N PRO A 111 -6.65 17.96 6.68
CA PRO A 111 -7.33 17.77 7.96
C PRO A 111 -8.72 17.16 7.80
N PHE A 112 -9.12 16.32 8.74
CA PHE A 112 -10.43 15.68 8.68
C PHE A 112 -11.53 16.74 8.87
N THR A 113 -12.28 17.01 7.81
CA THR A 113 -13.40 17.98 7.82
C THR A 113 -14.71 17.33 7.40
N ASN A 114 -14.79 16.00 7.50
CA ASN A 114 -15.98 15.22 7.17
C ASN A 114 -16.46 15.42 5.72
N THR A 115 -15.51 15.53 4.78
CA THR A 115 -15.81 15.67 3.35
C THR A 115 -16.18 14.33 2.73
N ALA A 116 -16.97 14.35 1.65
CA ALA A 116 -17.39 13.13 0.95
C ALA A 116 -16.22 12.18 0.62
N PRO A 117 -15.07 12.63 0.06
CA PRO A 117 -13.95 11.73 -0.20
C PRO A 117 -13.43 11.00 1.05
N GLN A 118 -13.37 11.70 2.20
CA GLN A 118 -12.91 11.11 3.47
C GLN A 118 -13.95 10.12 4.01
N THR A 119 -15.23 10.51 4.07
CA THR A 119 -16.31 9.67 4.61
C THR A 119 -16.57 8.43 3.77
N ASP A 120 -16.53 8.58 2.44
CA ASP A 120 -16.74 7.48 1.50
C ASP A 120 -15.61 6.46 1.62
N HIS A 121 -14.35 6.94 1.74
CA HIS A 121 -13.21 6.06 1.94
C HIS A 121 -13.25 5.34 3.29
N LEU A 122 -13.67 6.01 4.37
CA LEU A 122 -13.84 5.38 5.68
C LEU A 122 -14.95 4.32 5.67
N SER A 123 -16.08 4.60 5.00
CA SER A 123 -17.19 3.66 4.85
C SER A 123 -16.75 2.40 4.10
N LYS A 124 -16.05 2.61 2.98
CA LYS A 124 -15.44 1.54 2.19
C LYS A 124 -14.44 0.70 2.97
N ILE A 125 -13.54 1.32 3.74
CA ILE A 125 -12.56 0.60 4.58
C ILE A 125 -13.28 -0.20 5.66
N THR A 126 -14.33 0.36 6.25
CA THR A 126 -15.14 -0.34 7.25
C THR A 126 -15.78 -1.60 6.64
N GLU A 127 -16.35 -1.51 5.44
CA GLU A 127 -16.87 -2.67 4.71
C GLU A 127 -15.80 -3.69 4.37
N MET A 128 -14.62 -3.24 3.95
CA MET A 128 -13.48 -4.11 3.61
C MET A 128 -13.03 -4.99 4.78
N PHE A 129 -13.23 -4.54 6.03
CA PHE A 129 -12.87 -5.28 7.24
C PHE A 129 -14.07 -5.88 7.98
N LYS A 130 -15.30 -5.76 7.46
CA LYS A 130 -16.46 -6.46 8.01
C LYS A 130 -16.33 -7.94 7.69
N THR A 131 -16.03 -8.73 8.71
CA THR A 131 -16.16 -10.19 8.75
C THR A 131 -17.61 -10.62 8.81
#